data_AF-A0A950CG79-F1
#
_entry.id   AF-A0A950CG79-F1
#
_cell.length_a   1.000
_cell.length_b   1.000
_cell.length_c   1.000
_cell.angle_alpha   90.00
_cell.angle_beta   90.00
_cell.angle_gamma   90.00
#
_symmetry.space_group_name_H-M   'P 1'
#
loop_
_entity.id
_entity.type
_entity.pdbx_description
1 polymer ?
#
loop_
_entity_poly.entity_id
_entity_poly.type
_entity_poly.pdbx_seq_one_letter_code
_entity_poly.pdbx_strand_id
1 'polypeptide(L)'
;PGIEAIQRSVVDAFHIQLAELKSKKRTQHVAFCRQVAMYLCRKVTGNSFPSIGEHFGRDHSTVIHAFNLIERRVNNDAAFRLLIEKIERGLKPFPPSAILSDTQDSAQAAAQVGG
;
A
#
# COMPACT_ATOMS: atom_id res chain seq x y z
N PRO A 1 2.27 -3.84 8.66
CA PRO A 1 3.28 -2.81 8.31
C PRO A 1 3.04 -1.55 9.16
N GLY A 2 4.10 -0.85 9.59
CA GLY A 2 3.96 0.42 10.32
C GLY A 2 3.69 1.62 9.39
N ILE A 3 3.33 2.78 9.97
CA ILE A 3 3.06 4.02 9.20
C ILE A 3 4.29 4.43 8.37
N GLU A 4 5.50 4.27 8.90
CA GLU A 4 6.73 4.62 8.19
C GLU A 4 6.95 3.80 6.91
N ALA A 5 6.61 2.51 6.93
CA ALA A 5 6.71 1.66 5.75
C ALA A 5 5.76 2.14 4.65
N ILE A 6 4.55 2.56 5.04
CA ILE A 6 3.56 3.12 4.11
C ILE A 6 4.05 4.44 3.52
N GLN A 7 4.63 5.32 4.35
CA GLN A 7 5.22 6.57 3.88
C GLN A 7 6.31 6.32 2.83
N ARG A 8 7.21 5.35 3.08
CA ARG A 8 8.27 4.99 2.13
C ARG A 8 7.71 4.45 0.82
N SER A 9 6.79 3.49 0.86
CA SER A 9 6.21 2.94 -0.38
C SER A 9 5.49 4.00 -1.22
N VAL A 10 4.84 4.99 -0.59
CA VAL A 10 4.21 6.11 -1.32
C VAL A 10 5.26 7.05 -1.91
N VAL A 11 6.31 7.38 -1.16
CA VAL A 11 7.44 8.20 -1.63
C VAL A 11 8.06 7.57 -2.87
N ASP A 12 8.30 6.26 -2.85
CA ASP A 12 8.88 5.52 -3.96
C ASP A 12 7.92 5.45 -5.16
N ALA A 13 6.63 5.20 -4.91
CA ALA A 13 5.62 5.09 -5.97
C ALA A 13 5.34 6.40 -6.72
N PHE A 14 5.49 7.55 -6.05
CA PHE A 14 5.18 8.87 -6.62
C PHE A 14 6.42 9.76 -6.85
N HIS A 15 7.62 9.21 -6.61
CA HIS A 15 8.90 9.88 -6.79
C HIS A 15 9.00 11.25 -6.09
N ILE A 16 8.59 11.30 -4.82
CA ILE A 16 8.72 12.49 -3.96
C ILE A 16 9.69 12.23 -2.83
N GLN A 17 10.09 13.25 -2.08
CA GLN A 17 10.89 13.03 -0.87
C GLN A 17 10.01 12.78 0.36
N LEU A 18 10.49 11.95 1.31
CA LEU A 18 9.80 11.69 2.58
C LEU A 18 9.53 12.98 3.38
N ALA A 19 10.48 13.92 3.34
CA ALA A 19 10.32 15.23 3.96
C ALA A 19 9.11 16.01 3.39
N GLU A 20 8.76 15.81 2.12
CA GLU A 20 7.62 16.49 1.50
C GLU A 20 6.28 16.01 2.06
N LEU A 21 6.16 14.72 2.42
CA LEU A 21 4.97 14.19 3.09
C LEU A 21 4.73 14.86 4.45
N LYS A 22 5.78 15.21 5.20
CA LYS A 22 5.69 15.90 6.50
C LYS A 22 5.69 17.43 6.38
N SER A 23 6.17 17.97 5.26
CA SER A 23 6.28 19.41 5.04
C SER A 23 4.92 20.12 4.98
N LYS A 24 4.93 21.46 5.14
CA LYS A 24 3.77 22.32 4.89
C LYS A 24 3.49 22.59 3.40
N LYS A 25 4.31 22.06 2.48
CA LYS A 25 4.17 22.25 1.03
C LYS A 25 2.81 21.78 0.54
N ARG A 26 2.15 22.62 -0.27
CA ARG A 26 0.77 22.45 -0.75
C ARG A 26 0.66 22.30 -2.27
N THR A 27 1.77 22.10 -2.97
CA THR A 27 1.75 21.77 -4.40
C THR A 27 0.83 20.56 -4.62
N GLN A 28 -0.02 20.61 -5.65
CA GLN A 28 -1.08 19.63 -5.89
C GLN A 28 -0.56 18.18 -5.84
N HIS A 29 0.58 17.91 -6.47
CA HIS A 29 1.21 16.58 -6.47
C HIS A 29 1.55 16.08 -5.06
N VAL A 30 2.24 16.89 -4.26
CA VAL A 30 2.62 16.54 -2.88
C VAL A 30 1.40 16.39 -1.97
N ALA A 31 0.41 17.27 -2.12
CA ALA A 31 -0.84 17.17 -1.36
C ALA A 31 -1.57 15.86 -1.69
N PHE A 32 -1.63 15.49 -2.96
CA PHE A 32 -2.21 14.23 -3.42
C PHE A 32 -1.46 13.01 -2.86
N CYS A 33 -0.13 12.98 -2.95
CA CYS A 33 0.68 11.89 -2.39
C CYS A 33 0.43 11.73 -0.88
N ARG A 34 0.32 12.85 -0.15
CA ARG A 34 0.01 12.85 1.29
C ARG A 34 -1.37 12.28 1.58
N GLN A 35 -2.37 12.63 0.77
CA GLN A 35 -3.73 12.11 0.92
C GLN A 35 -3.75 10.59 0.69
N VAL A 36 -3.06 10.10 -0.35
CA VAL A 36 -2.91 8.68 -0.64
C VAL A 36 -2.25 7.94 0.53
N ALA A 37 -1.17 8.50 1.09
CA ALA A 37 -0.49 7.90 2.24
C ALA A 37 -1.39 7.81 3.48
N MET A 38 -2.15 8.87 3.79
CA MET A 38 -3.12 8.87 4.91
C MET A 38 -4.22 7.83 4.72
N TYR A 39 -4.75 7.72 3.51
CA TYR A 39 -5.75 6.71 3.16
C TYR A 39 -5.20 5.28 3.37
N LEU A 40 -4.01 4.99 2.84
CA LEU A 40 -3.36 3.70 2.99
C LEU A 40 -3.04 3.38 4.46
N CYS A 41 -2.63 4.37 5.25
CA CYS A 41 -2.40 4.18 6.69
C CYS A 41 -3.68 3.68 7.37
N ARG A 42 -4.82 4.35 7.15
CA ARG A 42 -6.08 3.94 7.75
C ARG A 42 -6.53 2.56 7.26
N LYS A 43 -6.45 2.32 5.95
CA LYS A 43 -6.90 1.06 5.32
C LYS A 43 -6.06 -0.15 5.73
N VAL A 44 -4.73 -0.01 5.75
CA VAL A 44 -3.80 -1.14 5.93
C VAL A 44 -3.49 -1.39 7.41
N THR A 45 -3.38 -0.34 8.23
CA THR A 45 -2.94 -0.49 9.63
C THR A 45 -4.07 -0.43 10.63
N GLY A 46 -5.23 0.14 10.27
CA GLY A 46 -6.32 0.37 11.21
C GLY A 46 -6.04 1.45 12.26
N ASN A 47 -4.92 2.18 12.19
CA ASN A 47 -4.59 3.28 13.10
C ASN A 47 -5.67 4.36 13.10
N SER A 48 -5.88 4.99 14.26
CA SER A 48 -6.88 6.05 14.43
C SER A 48 -6.50 7.32 13.64
N PHE A 49 -7.50 8.13 13.26
CA PHE A 49 -7.24 9.40 12.56
C PHE A 49 -6.32 10.36 13.32
N PRO A 50 -6.43 10.51 14.67
CA PRO A 50 -5.47 11.30 15.44
C PRO A 50 -4.04 10.76 15.36
N SER A 51 -3.86 9.45 15.53
CA SER A 51 -2.52 8.83 15.47
C SER A 51 -1.87 9.00 14.09
N ILE A 52 -2.65 8.84 13.01
CA ILE A 52 -2.16 9.13 11.66
C ILE A 52 -1.81 10.62 11.54
N GLY A 53 -2.64 11.52 12.07
CA GLY A 53 -2.38 12.96 12.07
C GLY A 53 -1.03 13.32 12.68
N GLU A 54 -0.70 12.76 13.84
CA GLU A 54 0.59 12.95 14.53
C GLU A 54 1.79 12.60 13.63
N HIS A 55 1.74 11.45 12.94
CA HIS A 55 2.82 10.98 12.08
C HIS A 55 3.03 11.83 10.82
N PHE A 56 2.00 12.56 10.40
CA PHE A 56 2.04 13.47 9.25
C PHE A 56 2.15 14.95 9.65
N GLY A 57 2.13 15.26 10.95
CA GLY A 57 2.11 16.63 11.47
C GLY A 57 0.84 17.40 11.06
N ARG A 58 -0.32 16.73 11.07
CA ARG A 58 -1.61 17.24 10.59
C ARG A 58 -2.72 17.02 11.60
N ASP A 59 -3.71 17.90 11.55
CA ASP A 59 -4.93 17.71 12.34
C ASP A 59 -5.72 16.49 11.86
N HIS A 60 -6.33 15.78 12.79
CA HIS A 60 -7.13 14.57 12.52
C HIS A 60 -8.26 14.82 11.50
N SER A 61 -8.88 16.00 11.49
CA SER A 61 -9.90 16.37 10.49
C SER A 61 -9.33 16.42 9.07
N THR A 62 -8.05 16.80 8.91
CA THR A 62 -7.35 16.76 7.62
C THR A 62 -7.18 15.32 7.15
N VAL A 63 -6.88 14.39 8.07
CA VAL A 63 -6.75 12.97 7.75
C VAL A 63 -8.10 12.39 7.33
N ILE A 64 -9.18 12.74 8.03
CA ILE A 64 -10.55 12.32 7.68
C ILE A 64 -10.91 12.83 6.27
N HIS A 65 -10.65 14.10 5.99
CA HIS A 65 -10.91 14.68 4.68
C HIS A 65 -10.12 13.97 3.57
N ALA A 66 -8.82 13.73 3.80
CA ALA A 66 -7.97 13.00 2.87
C ALA A 66 -8.47 11.56 2.63
N PHE A 67 -8.85 10.85 3.69
CA PHE A 67 -9.38 9.50 3.62
C PHE A 67 -10.63 9.45 2.72
N ASN A 68 -11.63 10.29 3.04
CA ASN A 68 -12.88 10.33 2.28
C ASN A 68 -12.68 10.72 0.81
N LEU A 69 -11.74 11.64 0.54
CA LEU A 69 -11.43 12.06 -0.83
C LEU A 69 -10.83 10.93 -1.66
N ILE A 70 -9.84 10.22 -1.12
CA ILE A 70 -9.20 9.10 -1.81
C ILE A 70 -10.14 7.90 -1.92
N GLU A 71 -10.92 7.61 -0.88
CA GLU A 71 -11.91 6.53 -0.89
C GLU A 71 -12.94 6.73 -2.01
N ARG A 72 -13.52 7.93 -2.13
CA ARG A 72 -14.42 8.26 -3.24
C ARG A 72 -13.75 8.06 -4.60
N ARG A 73 -12.50 8.49 -4.74
CA ARG A 73 -11.77 8.34 -6.01
C ARG A 73 -11.51 6.86 -6.34
N VAL A 74 -11.11 6.05 -5.36
CA VAL A 74 -10.93 4.59 -5.52
C VAL A 74 -12.24 3.92 -5.96
N ASN A 75 -13.38 4.39 -5.46
CA ASN A 75 -14.69 3.84 -5.82
C ASN A 75 -15.13 4.25 -7.24
N ASN A 76 -14.73 5.44 -7.71
CA ASN A 76 -15.19 5.99 -8.98
C ASN A 76 -14.23 5.81 -10.16
N ASP A 77 -12.95 5.48 -9.90
CA ASP A 77 -11.91 5.38 -10.93
C ASP A 77 -11.19 4.02 -10.82
N ALA A 78 -11.47 3.14 -11.77
CA ALA A 78 -10.90 1.79 -11.81
C ALA A 78 -9.39 1.79 -12.02
N ALA A 79 -8.86 2.71 -12.84
CA ALA A 79 -7.42 2.81 -13.07
C ALA A 79 -6.71 3.27 -11.79
N PHE A 80 -7.30 4.23 -11.08
CA PHE A 80 -6.78 4.68 -9.80
C PHE A 80 -6.86 3.60 -8.72
N ARG A 81 -7.95 2.81 -8.68
CA ARG A 81 -8.08 1.66 -7.78
C ARG A 81 -6.94 0.66 -8.00
N LEU A 82 -6.64 0.30 -9.25
CA LEU A 82 -5.54 -0.61 -9.57
C LEU A 82 -4.17 -0.05 -9.13
N LEU A 83 -3.96 1.25 -9.27
CA LEU A 83 -2.75 1.90 -8.75
C LEU A 83 -2.64 1.77 -7.23
N ILE A 84 -3.71 2.07 -6.49
CA ILE A 84 -3.73 1.96 -5.03
C ILE A 84 -3.53 0.52 -4.57
N GLU A 85 -4.18 -0.44 -5.22
CA GLU A 85 -3.98 -1.86 -4.95
C GLU A 85 -2.54 -2.31 -5.22
N LYS A 86 -1.90 -1.81 -6.28
CA LYS A 86 -0.49 -2.11 -6.57
C LYS A 86 0.41 -1.64 -5.41
N ILE A 87 0.18 -0.44 -4.89
CA ILE A 87 0.92 0.08 -3.73
C ILE A 87 0.61 -0.76 -2.47
N GLU A 88 -0.66 -1.12 -2.25
CA GLU A 88 -1.09 -1.94 -1.11
C GLU A 88 -0.45 -3.34 -1.12
N ARG A 89 -0.32 -3.97 -2.29
CA ARG A 89 0.34 -5.29 -2.43
C ARG A 89 1.81 -5.23 -2.03
N GLY A 90 2.50 -4.12 -2.31
CA GLY A 90 3.88 -3.92 -1.87
C GLY A 90 4.04 -3.73 -0.35
N LEU A 91 2.94 -3.50 0.38
CA LEU A 91 2.94 -3.27 1.83
C LEU A 91 2.58 -4.51 2.64
N LYS A 92 1.94 -5.51 2.04
CA LYS A 92 1.63 -6.77 2.72
C LYS A 92 2.91 -7.61 2.74
N PRO A 93 3.38 -8.08 3.92
CA PRO A 93 4.41 -9.11 3.93
C PRO A 93 3.86 -10.31 3.17
N PHE A 94 4.63 -10.81 2.21
CA PHE A 94 4.36 -12.10 1.58
C PHE A 94 4.25 -13.13 2.70
N PRO A 95 3.14 -13.89 2.81
CA PRO A 95 3.05 -14.91 3.84
C PRO A 95 4.21 -15.90 3.62
N PRO A 96 5.02 -16.22 4.66
CA PRO A 96 6.14 -17.15 4.54
C PRO A 96 5.72 -18.57 4.07
N SER A 97 4.43 -18.84 3.91
CA SER A 97 3.87 -20.12 3.43
C SER A 97 3.60 -20.20 1.92
N ALA A 98 3.87 -19.15 1.13
CA ALA A 98 3.76 -19.25 -0.34
C ALA A 98 5.10 -19.66 -1.02
N ILE A 99 6.08 -20.13 -0.24
CA ILE A 99 7.17 -20.98 -0.71
C ILE A 99 6.84 -22.39 -0.23
N LEU A 100 6.18 -23.20 -1.07
CA LEU A 100 6.15 -24.67 -1.08
C LEU A 100 4.90 -25.17 -1.84
N SER A 101 4.93 -25.02 -3.16
CA SER A 101 4.32 -26.01 -4.07
C SER A 101 4.91 -25.93 -5.49
N ASP A 102 6.14 -25.43 -5.63
CA ASP A 102 7.02 -25.77 -6.75
C ASP A 102 8.11 -26.67 -6.18
N THR A 103 7.86 -27.98 -6.14
CA THR A 103 8.82 -29.07 -6.40
C THR A 103 8.12 -30.42 -6.18
N GLN A 104 8.06 -31.20 -7.27
CA GLN A 104 7.82 -32.65 -7.38
C GLN A 104 6.40 -33.20 -7.17
N ASP A 105 5.70 -33.45 -8.29
CA ASP A 105 5.38 -34.84 -8.66
C ASP A 105 5.18 -35.00 -10.18
N SER A 106 6.24 -35.42 -10.88
CA SER A 106 6.21 -36.01 -12.23
C SER A 106 7.53 -36.75 -12.46
N ALA A 107 7.85 -37.67 -11.56
CA ALA A 107 8.91 -38.66 -11.74
C ALA A 107 8.43 -40.02 -11.22
N GLN A 108 7.35 -40.54 -11.80
CA GLN A 108 7.04 -41.97 -11.83
C GLN A 108 6.61 -42.35 -13.26
N ALA A 109 7.59 -42.61 -14.11
CA ALA A 109 7.42 -43.39 -15.33
C ALA A 109 8.58 -44.38 -15.41
N ALA A 110 8.50 -45.44 -14.61
CA ALA A 110 9.24 -46.66 -14.82
C ALA A 110 8.29 -47.84 -14.61
N ALA A 111 8.42 -48.84 -15.48
CA ALA A 111 7.80 -50.18 -15.44
C ALA A 111 6.51 -50.40 -16.26
N GLN A 112 6.60 -50.35 -17.59
CA GLN A 112 6.21 -51.42 -18.53
C GLN A 112 7.16 -51.26 -19.74
N VAL A 113 8.04 -52.19 -20.09
CA VAL A 113 7.78 -53.46 -20.77
C VAL A 113 8.86 -54.47 -20.38
N GLY A 114 8.44 -55.63 -19.86
CA GLY A 114 9.20 -56.87 -19.96
C GLY A 114 8.55 -57.74 -21.04
N GLY A 115 9.35 -58.59 -21.69
CA GLY A 115 8.88 -59.59 -22.64
C GLY A 115 9.63 -59.56 -23.95
#